data_AF-A0A1S4AK85-F1
#
_entry.id   AF-A0A1S4AK85-F1
#
_cell.length_a   1.000
_cell.length_b   1.000
_cell.length_c   1.000
_cell.angle_alpha   90.00
_cell.angle_beta   90.00
_cell.angle_gamma   90.00
#
_symmetry.space_group_name_H-M   'P 1'
#
loop_
_entity.id
_entity.type
_entity.pdbx_description
1 polymer ?
#
loop_
_entity_poly.entity_id
_entity_poly.type
_entity_poly.pdbx_seq_one_letter_code
_entity_poly.pdbx_strand_id
1 'polypeptide(L)'
;MSTAFSFRHFHLNLLMLLLFCSNGLSANDDDVEGHALIDLLRALNDSNNRITDWNIHLVSPCFSWSHVTCRNGNVISLSLASNGFSGTLSPSITKLKFLVSLDLQDNDLSGVLPDYLSSVSSLQNLNLANNRFYGSIPAAWGQLHNLKHLVMRGNHVTGTVPNSLVNITGLKELDLSSNDLTGGIPPQLFSIPTYNFSGTHLACGNGIQQPCISTSSVPAVSTRRPKLEVAITGASCGAFLLLLVGAIITYRCNHRHKHDQFFDVEGEVERNISLGQLRRFSWREIQIATDNFSESNIIGHGGFGKVYKGYLLDSTKVAVKRLTDYHNPGGEAAFLREVQLISVAVHRNLLHLIGFCTTSSERILVYPFMQNLSLAYRLRDLKPGEKALDWPTRRRIAFGAAHGLEYLHEHCDPKIIHRDLKAANILLDDNFEPVLGDFGLAKLVDTKLTHITTQVRGTMGHIAPEYLSTGKSSEKTDVFGYGITLLELVTGQRAIDFSRLEEEEDVLLLDHVLTRLGRCTVVVVVIIIFFFFAESIKETHRKNRNIV
;
A
#
# COMPACT_ATOMS: atom_id res chain seq x y z
N MET A 1 -49.20 14.34 49.40
CA MET A 1 -48.08 15.06 50.04
C MET A 1 -46.86 14.14 50.04
N SER A 2 -45.67 14.67 49.75
CA SER A 2 -44.35 14.02 49.68
C SER A 2 -43.92 13.38 48.35
N THR A 3 -43.18 14.18 47.57
CA THR A 3 -42.14 13.74 46.64
C THR A 3 -40.79 14.14 47.22
N ALA A 4 -40.09 13.21 47.86
CA ALA A 4 -38.72 13.40 48.32
C ALA A 4 -38.02 12.04 48.40
N PHE A 5 -37.72 11.41 47.27
CA PHE A 5 -36.74 10.32 47.21
C PHE A 5 -36.31 10.09 45.76
N SER A 6 -35.21 10.71 45.33
CA SER A 6 -34.21 10.15 44.40
C SER A 6 -33.22 11.23 43.93
N PHE A 7 -32.45 11.79 44.86
CA PHE A 7 -31.30 12.66 44.53
C PHE A 7 -29.97 12.16 45.11
N ARG A 8 -29.99 11.04 45.85
CA ARG A 8 -28.78 10.45 46.49
C ARG A 8 -28.08 9.37 45.66
N HIS A 9 -28.74 8.78 44.65
CA HIS A 9 -28.13 7.71 43.83
C HIS A 9 -27.24 8.22 42.69
N PHE A 10 -27.34 9.50 42.31
CA PHE A 10 -26.55 10.04 41.21
C PHE A 10 -25.14 10.48 41.64
N HIS A 11 -24.96 10.88 42.91
CA HIS A 11 -23.65 11.33 43.41
C HIS A 11 -22.70 10.19 43.79
N LEU A 12 -23.20 9.01 44.19
CA LEU A 12 -22.30 7.87 44.49
C LEU A 12 -21.68 7.25 43.24
N ASN A 13 -22.41 7.22 42.10
CA ASN A 13 -21.87 6.71 40.85
C ASN A 13 -20.85 7.65 40.21
N LEU A 14 -20.97 8.97 40.43
CA LEU A 14 -19.98 9.95 39.96
C LEU A 14 -18.69 9.92 40.78
N LEU A 15 -18.77 9.65 42.09
CA LEU A 15 -17.60 9.53 42.95
C LEU A 15 -16.82 8.21 42.71
N MET A 16 -17.54 7.13 42.38
CA MET A 16 -16.93 5.86 41.96
C MET A 16 -16.26 5.96 40.58
N LEU A 17 -16.82 6.72 39.63
CA LEU A 17 -16.14 6.98 38.35
C LEU A 17 -14.90 7.87 38.51
N LEU A 18 -14.91 8.82 39.45
CA LEU A 18 -13.75 9.67 39.74
C LEU A 18 -12.62 8.95 40.49
N LEU A 19 -12.91 7.83 41.18
CA LEU A 19 -11.90 6.96 41.81
C LEU A 19 -11.36 5.88 40.85
N PHE A 20 -12.04 5.61 39.73
CA PHE A 20 -11.51 4.77 38.65
C PHE A 20 -10.69 5.55 37.60
N CYS A 21 -10.74 6.88 37.63
CA CYS A 21 -9.93 7.76 36.77
C CYS A 21 -8.62 8.25 37.40
N SER A 22 -8.26 7.81 38.61
CA SER A 22 -6.99 8.19 39.27
C SER A 22 -5.95 7.07 39.34
N ASN A 23 -6.22 5.88 38.78
CA ASN A 23 -5.21 4.83 38.62
C ASN A 23 -5.07 4.47 37.13
N GLY A 24 -4.35 5.33 36.43
CA GLY A 24 -4.03 5.19 35.01
C GLY A 24 -3.22 6.34 34.42
N LEU A 25 -2.71 7.26 35.24
CA LEU A 25 -1.57 8.08 34.86
C LEU A 25 -0.32 7.24 35.12
N SER A 26 0.01 6.36 34.17
CA SER A 26 1.41 5.96 34.04
C SER A 26 2.13 7.18 33.49
N ALA A 27 3.08 7.66 34.29
CA ALA A 27 4.04 8.68 33.94
C ALA A 27 4.72 8.36 32.59
N ASN A 28 5.22 9.41 31.91
CA ASN A 28 6.12 9.36 30.77
C ASN A 28 7.02 8.11 30.78
N ASP A 29 6.68 7.11 29.99
CA ASP A 29 7.59 6.01 29.68
C ASP A 29 8.19 6.39 28.32
N ASP A 30 9.47 6.76 28.32
CA ASP A 30 10.20 7.11 27.10
C ASP A 30 10.09 5.93 26.11
N ASP A 31 9.60 6.18 24.89
CA ASP A 31 9.41 5.13 23.89
C ASP A 31 10.77 4.56 23.45
N VAL A 32 11.14 3.43 24.04
CA VAL A 32 12.47 2.81 23.91
C VAL A 32 12.78 2.42 22.45
N GLU A 33 11.77 1.95 21.72
CA GLU A 33 11.91 1.55 20.31
C GLU A 33 12.15 2.76 19.40
N GLY A 34 11.50 3.90 19.66
CA GLY A 34 11.74 5.14 18.94
C GLY A 34 13.13 5.70 19.18
N HIS A 35 13.60 5.75 20.42
CA HIS A 35 14.97 6.13 20.71
C HIS A 35 15.98 5.20 20.01
N ALA A 36 15.71 3.90 20.03
CA ALA A 36 16.56 2.91 19.36
C ALA A 36 16.65 3.14 17.85
N LEU A 37 15.52 3.44 17.21
CA LEU A 37 15.46 3.73 15.78
C LEU A 37 16.14 5.05 15.42
N ILE A 38 15.99 6.11 16.22
CA ILE A 38 16.71 7.38 15.98
C ILE A 38 18.22 7.19 16.10
N ASP A 39 18.68 6.47 17.13
CA ASP A 39 20.09 6.14 17.28
C ASP A 39 20.60 5.29 16.11
N LEU A 40 19.78 4.37 15.60
CA LEU A 40 20.08 3.59 14.41
C LEU A 40 20.21 4.50 13.18
N LEU A 41 19.24 5.39 12.93
CA LEU A 41 19.26 6.30 11.79
C LEU A 41 20.50 7.21 11.79
N ARG A 42 20.90 7.73 12.97
CA ARG A 42 22.15 8.49 13.11
C ARG A 42 23.37 7.66 12.72
N ALA A 43 23.41 6.39 13.14
CA ALA A 43 24.52 5.50 12.82
C ALA A 43 24.56 5.08 11.34
N LEU A 44 23.39 4.98 10.68
CA LEU A 44 23.29 4.71 9.24
C LEU A 44 23.77 5.89 8.38
N ASN A 45 23.96 7.08 8.97
CA ASN A 45 24.42 8.29 8.30
C ASN A 45 23.51 8.68 7.13
N ASP A 46 22.28 9.12 7.44
CA ASP A 46 21.36 9.73 6.47
C ASP A 46 21.81 11.15 6.06
N SER A 47 22.89 11.23 5.29
CA SER A 47 23.47 12.51 4.86
C SER A 47 22.55 13.31 3.93
N ASN A 48 21.58 12.63 3.30
CA ASN A 48 20.70 13.21 2.29
C ASN A 48 19.29 13.52 2.84
N ASN A 49 19.07 13.38 4.15
CA ASN A 49 17.78 13.55 4.81
C ASN A 49 16.65 12.80 4.07
N ARG A 50 16.88 11.53 3.74
CA ARG A 50 15.88 10.66 3.12
C ARG A 50 14.74 10.34 4.08
N ILE A 51 15.04 10.24 5.37
CA ILE A 51 14.08 9.95 6.41
C ILE A 51 13.79 11.24 7.17
N THR A 52 12.69 11.90 6.83
CA THR A 52 12.35 13.23 7.36
C THR A 52 11.28 13.21 8.45
N ASP A 53 10.57 12.10 8.61
CA ASP A 53 9.38 11.97 9.44
C ASP A 53 9.61 11.22 10.77
N TRP A 54 10.84 10.77 11.02
CA TRP A 54 11.25 10.16 12.29
C TRP A 54 11.53 11.24 13.34
N ASN A 55 10.55 11.49 14.22
CA ASN A 55 10.61 12.58 15.19
C ASN A 55 10.83 12.06 16.62
N ILE A 56 11.95 12.48 17.22
CA ILE A 56 12.36 12.14 18.59
C ILE A 56 11.37 12.63 19.68
N HIS A 57 10.51 13.59 19.38
CA HIS A 57 9.57 14.20 20.33
C HIS A 57 8.13 13.66 20.24
N LEU A 58 7.85 12.76 19.29
CA LEU A 58 6.50 12.20 19.06
C LEU A 58 6.33 10.80 19.65
N VAL A 59 5.09 10.50 20.04
CA VAL A 59 4.66 9.27 20.72
C VAL A 59 4.73 8.07 19.76
N SER A 60 5.78 7.27 19.92
CA SER A 60 6.02 5.95 19.29
C SER A 60 6.20 5.89 17.76
N PRO A 61 7.23 5.20 17.24
CA PRO A 61 7.44 4.93 15.81
C PRO A 61 6.25 4.29 15.10
N CYS A 62 5.44 3.55 15.87
CA CYS A 62 4.31 2.79 15.35
C CYS A 62 3.11 3.65 14.91
N PHE A 63 3.16 4.95 15.16
CA PHE A 63 2.09 5.88 14.80
C PHE A 63 2.26 6.46 13.39
N SER A 64 3.47 6.90 13.03
CA SER A 64 3.68 7.68 11.81
C SER A 64 5.02 7.48 11.10
N TRP A 65 5.96 6.72 11.64
CA TRP A 65 7.31 6.66 11.04
C TRP A 65 7.30 5.79 9.79
N SER A 66 7.69 6.39 8.67
CA SER A 66 7.93 5.74 7.40
C SER A 66 8.95 4.61 7.58
N HIS A 67 8.89 3.60 6.72
CA HIS A 67 9.82 2.47 6.73
C HIS A 67 9.75 1.56 7.98
N VAL A 68 8.90 1.89 8.96
CA VAL A 68 8.65 1.09 10.17
C VAL A 68 7.27 0.44 10.07
N THR A 69 7.20 -0.87 10.34
CA THR A 69 5.92 -1.56 10.51
C THR A 69 5.81 -2.09 11.92
N CYS A 70 4.67 -1.85 12.54
CA CYS A 70 4.39 -2.33 13.88
C CYS A 70 3.25 -3.34 13.94
N ARG A 71 3.26 -4.15 15.00
CA ARG A 71 2.16 -5.02 15.39
C ARG A 71 1.96 -4.91 16.89
N ASN A 72 0.72 -4.62 17.29
CA ASN A 72 0.35 -4.43 18.70
C ASN A 72 1.27 -3.42 19.41
N GLY A 73 1.59 -2.30 18.76
CA GLY A 73 2.43 -1.24 19.33
C GLY A 73 3.93 -1.55 19.40
N ASN A 74 4.41 -2.67 18.87
CA ASN A 74 5.84 -3.00 18.84
C ASN A 74 6.36 -3.01 17.41
N VAL A 75 7.58 -2.54 17.19
CA VAL A 75 8.27 -2.57 15.90
C VAL A 75 8.57 -4.01 15.48
N ILE A 76 7.97 -4.44 14.37
CA ILE A 76 8.18 -5.79 13.82
C ILE A 76 8.91 -5.81 12.49
N SER A 77 8.95 -4.69 11.76
CA SER A 77 9.68 -4.62 10.49
C SER A 77 10.31 -3.26 10.32
N LEU A 78 11.54 -3.25 9.82
CA LEU A 78 12.25 -2.05 9.37
C LEU A 78 12.74 -2.28 7.93
N SER A 79 12.31 -1.45 6.98
CA SER A 79 12.67 -1.56 5.56
C SER A 79 13.24 -0.24 5.03
N LEU A 80 14.57 -0.18 5.02
CA LEU A 80 15.38 0.99 4.70
C LEU A 80 16.24 0.75 3.44
N ALA A 81 15.76 -0.12 2.55
CA ALA A 81 16.44 -0.46 1.31
C ALA A 81 16.57 0.75 0.35
N SER A 82 17.65 0.77 -0.44
CA SER A 82 17.82 1.71 -1.57
C SER A 82 17.78 3.21 -1.20
N ASN A 83 18.29 3.57 -0.02
CA ASN A 83 18.30 4.97 0.46
C ASN A 83 19.67 5.67 0.35
N GLY A 84 20.73 4.94 0.00
CA GLY A 84 22.08 5.47 -0.12
C GLY A 84 22.75 5.78 1.23
N PHE A 85 22.38 5.04 2.28
CA PHE A 85 23.02 5.16 3.61
C PHE A 85 24.46 4.66 3.58
N SER A 86 25.38 5.37 4.22
CA SER A 86 26.84 5.08 4.14
C SER A 86 27.50 4.75 5.49
N GLY A 87 26.73 4.76 6.57
CA GLY A 87 27.21 4.53 7.93
C GLY A 87 27.33 3.04 8.29
N THR A 88 27.03 2.72 9.55
CA THR A 88 27.18 1.38 10.13
C THR A 88 25.93 0.94 10.88
N LEU A 89 25.77 -0.36 11.15
CA LEU A 89 24.67 -0.85 11.96
C LEU A 89 24.92 -0.56 13.46
N SER A 90 23.97 0.08 14.14
CA SER A 90 24.08 0.41 15.57
C SER A 90 23.67 -0.76 16.50
N PRO A 91 24.31 -0.94 17.68
CA PRO A 91 23.84 -1.84 18.72
C PRO A 91 22.42 -1.53 19.24
N SER A 92 21.92 -0.31 19.02
CA SER A 92 20.57 0.08 19.41
C SER A 92 19.48 -0.80 18.79
N ILE A 93 19.76 -1.49 17.68
CA ILE A 93 18.83 -2.43 17.06
C ILE A 93 18.41 -3.58 17.99
N THR A 94 19.23 -3.91 18.98
CA THR A 94 18.93 -4.94 20.00
C THR A 94 17.78 -4.56 20.93
N LYS A 95 17.43 -3.27 20.99
CA LYS A 95 16.28 -2.78 21.76
C LYS A 95 14.94 -3.12 21.10
N LEU A 96 14.92 -3.43 19.78
CA LEU A 96 13.72 -3.80 19.03
C LEU A 96 13.41 -5.30 19.22
N LYS A 97 12.91 -5.66 20.40
CA LYS A 97 12.75 -7.06 20.84
C LYS A 97 11.80 -7.89 19.95
N PHE A 98 10.89 -7.23 19.25
CA PHE A 98 9.87 -7.87 18.41
C PHE A 98 10.19 -7.80 16.92
N LEU A 99 11.38 -7.34 16.54
CA LEU A 99 11.77 -7.17 15.15
C LEU A 99 11.84 -8.53 14.42
N VAL A 100 10.90 -8.73 13.49
CA VAL A 100 10.79 -9.92 12.65
C VAL A 100 11.54 -9.76 11.33
N SER A 101 11.58 -8.55 10.77
CA SER A 101 12.18 -8.29 9.46
C SER A 101 13.06 -7.05 9.48
N LEU A 102 14.31 -7.22 9.04
CA LEU A 102 15.25 -6.13 8.83
C LEU A 102 15.76 -6.17 7.39
N ASP A 103 15.45 -5.11 6.64
CA ASP A 103 15.85 -4.97 5.24
C ASP A 103 16.62 -3.67 5.04
N LEU A 104 17.93 -3.81 4.75
CA LEU A 104 18.89 -2.72 4.56
C LEU A 104 19.59 -2.81 3.20
N GLN A 105 19.05 -3.59 2.26
CA GLN A 105 19.73 -3.87 0.99
C GLN A 105 19.95 -2.60 0.14
N ASP A 106 20.89 -2.68 -0.79
CA ASP A 106 21.18 -1.62 -1.78
C ASP A 106 21.50 -0.28 -1.11
N ASN A 107 22.43 -0.29 -0.16
CA ASN A 107 22.98 0.91 0.46
C ASN A 107 24.52 0.85 0.40
N ASP A 108 25.19 1.88 0.90
CA ASP A 108 26.65 1.95 1.03
C ASP A 108 27.12 1.62 2.45
N LEU A 109 26.34 0.86 3.24
CA LEU A 109 26.64 0.57 4.65
C LEU A 109 27.92 -0.24 4.78
N SER A 110 28.74 0.10 5.76
CA SER A 110 30.04 -0.51 5.99
C SER A 110 30.19 -0.99 7.43
N GLY A 111 31.32 -1.62 7.73
CA GLY A 111 31.63 -2.16 9.06
C GLY A 111 31.59 -3.68 9.11
N VAL A 112 31.93 -4.22 10.28
CA VAL A 112 31.88 -5.67 10.52
C VAL A 112 30.45 -6.15 10.74
N LEU A 113 30.17 -7.39 10.35
CA LEU A 113 28.89 -8.03 10.69
C LEU A 113 28.77 -8.17 12.22
N PRO A 114 27.72 -7.60 12.85
CA PRO A 114 27.66 -7.53 14.30
C PRO A 114 27.11 -8.80 14.94
N ASP A 115 27.80 -9.30 15.96
CA ASP A 115 27.39 -10.46 16.74
C ASP A 115 26.12 -10.21 17.57
N TYR A 116 25.93 -8.99 18.09
CA TYR A 116 24.79 -8.60 18.90
C TYR A 116 23.43 -8.74 18.20
N LEU A 117 23.38 -8.86 16.87
CA LEU A 117 22.14 -9.21 16.16
C LEU A 117 21.58 -10.56 16.64
N SER A 118 22.42 -11.46 17.16
CA SER A 118 21.96 -12.75 17.72
C SER A 118 21.00 -12.59 18.91
N SER A 119 20.98 -11.42 19.56
CA SER A 119 20.06 -11.11 20.66
C SER A 119 18.62 -10.85 20.20
N VAL A 120 18.40 -10.52 18.92
CA VAL A 120 17.08 -10.25 18.34
C VAL A 120 16.46 -11.56 17.87
N SER A 121 16.09 -12.40 18.84
CA SER A 121 15.65 -13.79 18.61
C SER A 121 14.34 -13.91 17.82
N SER A 122 13.56 -12.84 17.70
CA SER A 122 12.32 -12.77 16.90
C SER A 122 12.57 -12.65 15.39
N LEU A 123 13.80 -12.36 14.97
CA LEU A 123 14.16 -12.10 13.59
C LEU A 123 13.95 -13.33 12.70
N GLN A 124 13.21 -13.14 11.61
CA GLN A 124 12.91 -14.14 10.59
C GLN A 124 13.56 -13.78 9.25
N ASN A 125 13.66 -12.49 8.96
CA ASN A 125 14.17 -12.00 7.67
C ASN A 125 15.30 -11.01 7.94
N LEU A 126 16.51 -11.33 7.47
CA LEU A 126 17.67 -10.45 7.50
C LEU A 126 18.20 -10.28 6.08
N ASN A 127 18.05 -9.06 5.54
CA ASN A 127 18.55 -8.72 4.22
C ASN A 127 19.55 -7.56 4.31
N LEU A 128 20.81 -7.86 4.01
CA LEU A 128 21.94 -6.95 4.02
C LEU A 128 22.62 -6.89 2.63
N ALA A 129 21.92 -7.33 1.57
CA ALA A 129 22.51 -7.45 0.24
C ALA A 129 23.02 -6.12 -0.31
N ASN A 130 24.02 -6.17 -1.20
CA ASN A 130 24.55 -5.04 -1.95
C ASN A 130 24.91 -3.87 -1.03
N ASN A 131 25.84 -4.12 -0.11
CA ASN A 131 26.42 -3.15 0.81
C ASN A 131 27.95 -3.34 0.83
N ARG A 132 28.64 -2.71 1.78
CA ARG A 132 30.11 -2.77 1.95
C ARG A 132 30.51 -3.44 3.28
N PHE A 133 29.68 -4.35 3.80
CA PHE A 133 30.01 -5.08 5.03
C PHE A 133 31.23 -5.97 4.83
N TYR A 134 32.09 -6.09 5.85
CA TYR A 134 33.31 -6.88 5.81
C TYR A 134 33.53 -7.70 7.09
N GLY A 135 34.64 -8.44 7.17
CA GLY A 135 34.92 -9.35 8.29
C GLY A 135 34.17 -10.67 8.17
N SER A 136 34.19 -11.49 9.22
CA SER A 136 33.60 -12.84 9.21
C SER A 136 32.14 -12.89 9.63
N ILE A 137 31.39 -13.86 9.12
CA ILE A 137 30.03 -14.16 9.60
C ILE A 137 30.10 -14.55 11.10
N PRO A 138 29.39 -13.85 12.00
CA PRO A 138 29.46 -14.16 13.43
C PRO A 138 28.88 -15.55 13.75
N ALA A 139 29.65 -16.37 14.47
CA ALA A 139 29.16 -17.68 14.90
C ALA A 139 27.92 -17.58 15.81
N ALA A 140 27.76 -16.45 16.53
CA ALA A 140 26.61 -16.15 17.38
C ALA A 140 25.27 -16.16 16.62
N TRP A 141 25.27 -15.89 15.31
CA TRP A 141 24.04 -15.89 14.51
C TRP A 141 23.36 -17.26 14.41
N GLY A 142 24.08 -18.35 14.72
CA GLY A 142 23.47 -19.67 14.91
C GLY A 142 22.42 -19.75 16.03
N GLN A 143 22.31 -18.72 16.88
CA GLN A 143 21.27 -18.58 17.91
C GLN A 143 19.94 -18.00 17.39
N LEU A 144 19.91 -17.50 16.15
CA LEU A 144 18.71 -16.95 15.51
C LEU A 144 17.78 -18.06 15.02
N HIS A 145 17.23 -18.86 15.94
CA HIS A 145 16.45 -20.06 15.61
C HIS A 145 15.19 -19.80 14.78
N ASN A 146 14.67 -18.57 14.79
CA ASN A 146 13.49 -18.18 14.00
C ASN A 146 13.84 -17.69 12.58
N LEU A 147 15.12 -17.56 12.24
CA LEU A 147 15.56 -17.02 10.96
C LEU A 147 15.16 -17.94 9.80
N LYS A 148 14.54 -17.35 8.77
CA LYS A 148 14.03 -18.01 7.57
C LYS A 148 14.74 -17.54 6.31
N HIS A 149 15.09 -16.26 6.24
CA HIS A 149 15.76 -15.67 5.09
C HIS A 149 17.01 -14.93 5.57
N LEU A 150 18.18 -15.38 5.12
CA LEU A 150 19.46 -14.72 5.33
C LEU A 150 20.07 -14.37 3.99
N VAL A 151 20.05 -13.09 3.64
CA VAL A 151 20.55 -12.58 2.36
C VAL A 151 21.66 -11.58 2.64
N MET A 152 22.87 -11.89 2.20
CA MET A 152 24.06 -11.04 2.36
C MET A 152 24.85 -10.91 1.05
N ARG A 153 24.20 -11.20 -0.08
CA ARG A 153 24.81 -11.15 -1.41
C ARG A 153 25.50 -9.81 -1.67
N GLY A 154 26.65 -9.81 -2.35
CA GLY A 154 27.26 -8.57 -2.84
C GLY A 154 27.81 -7.68 -1.73
N ASN A 155 28.63 -8.26 -0.85
CA ASN A 155 29.37 -7.55 0.19
C ASN A 155 30.86 -7.96 0.14
N HIS A 156 31.67 -7.49 1.09
CA HIS A 156 33.09 -7.83 1.26
C HIS A 156 33.32 -8.78 2.44
N VAL A 157 32.38 -9.68 2.71
CA VAL A 157 32.43 -10.60 3.86
C VAL A 157 33.49 -11.68 3.60
N THR A 158 34.37 -11.90 4.58
CA THR A 158 35.55 -12.78 4.51
C THR A 158 35.46 -13.93 5.52
N GLY A 159 36.45 -14.81 5.57
CA GLY A 159 36.51 -15.93 6.51
C GLY A 159 35.64 -17.12 6.09
N THR A 160 35.37 -18.04 7.03
CA THR A 160 34.64 -19.28 6.75
C THR A 160 33.16 -19.19 7.11
N VAL A 161 32.34 -20.05 6.52
CA VAL A 161 30.92 -20.22 6.91
C VAL A 161 30.87 -20.94 8.27
N PRO A 162 30.36 -20.32 9.35
CA PRO A 162 30.36 -20.95 10.67
C PRO A 162 29.47 -22.18 10.73
N ASN A 163 29.97 -23.27 11.33
CA ASN A 163 29.18 -24.49 11.57
C ASN A 163 27.91 -24.23 12.38
N SER A 164 27.89 -23.18 13.20
CA SER A 164 26.72 -22.82 14.01
C SER A 164 25.50 -22.40 13.19
N LEU A 165 25.65 -21.98 11.93
CA LEU A 165 24.51 -21.67 11.05
C LEU A 165 23.62 -22.91 10.79
N VAL A 166 24.18 -24.12 10.95
CA VAL A 166 23.41 -25.37 10.85
C VAL A 166 22.32 -25.47 11.94
N ASN A 167 22.47 -24.75 13.05
CA ASN A 167 21.48 -24.74 14.14
C ASN A 167 20.20 -23.96 13.78
N ILE A 168 20.20 -23.22 12.67
CA ILE A 168 19.04 -22.48 12.17
C ILE A 168 18.19 -23.41 11.30
N THR A 169 17.49 -24.34 11.94
CA THR A 169 16.74 -25.41 11.26
C THR A 169 15.57 -24.92 10.41
N GLY A 170 15.09 -23.69 10.64
CA GLY A 170 13.99 -23.06 9.90
C GLY A 170 14.40 -22.29 8.65
N LEU A 171 15.69 -22.28 8.28
CA LEU A 171 16.22 -21.47 7.18
C LEU A 171 15.68 -21.99 5.84
N LYS A 172 15.03 -21.10 5.09
CA LYS A 172 14.44 -21.36 3.77
C LYS A 172 15.32 -20.84 2.64
N GLU A 173 16.00 -19.73 2.91
CA GLU A 173 16.84 -19.03 1.96
C GLU A 173 18.15 -18.59 2.60
N LEU A 174 19.26 -18.94 1.94
CA LEU A 174 20.62 -18.54 2.30
C LEU A 174 21.37 -18.06 1.05
N ASP A 175 21.47 -16.76 0.86
CA ASP A 175 22.26 -16.18 -0.23
C ASP A 175 23.50 -15.47 0.33
N LEU A 176 24.67 -16.11 0.12
CA LEU A 176 25.99 -15.60 0.47
C LEU A 176 26.80 -15.21 -0.78
N SER A 177 26.17 -15.19 -1.96
CA SER A 177 26.86 -15.04 -3.23
C SER A 177 27.59 -13.70 -3.35
N SER A 178 28.62 -13.65 -4.20
CA SER A 178 29.40 -12.42 -4.44
C SER A 178 29.95 -11.82 -3.14
N ASN A 179 30.74 -12.62 -2.41
CA ASN A 179 31.46 -12.26 -1.19
C ASN A 179 32.84 -12.94 -1.20
N ASP A 180 33.74 -12.52 -0.32
CA ASP A 180 35.12 -13.02 -0.23
C ASP A 180 35.28 -14.21 0.76
N LEU A 181 34.23 -15.00 0.93
CA LEU A 181 34.20 -16.17 1.84
C LEU A 181 35.08 -17.30 1.32
N THR A 182 35.79 -17.98 2.22
CA THR A 182 36.75 -19.06 1.92
C THR A 182 36.45 -20.33 2.74
N GLY A 183 37.05 -21.46 2.35
CA GLY A 183 36.96 -22.72 3.11
C GLY A 183 35.77 -23.61 2.72
N GLY A 184 35.44 -24.55 3.61
CA GLY A 184 34.39 -25.54 3.39
C GLY A 184 32.99 -25.05 3.78
N ILE A 185 31.97 -25.56 3.10
CA ILE A 185 30.57 -25.33 3.44
C ILE A 185 30.07 -26.49 4.33
N PRO A 186 29.50 -26.22 5.51
CA PRO A 186 28.89 -27.27 6.33
C PRO A 186 27.85 -28.06 5.52
N PRO A 187 27.97 -29.41 5.38
CA PRO A 187 27.14 -30.20 4.47
C PRO A 187 25.63 -30.05 4.66
N GLN A 188 25.19 -29.76 5.87
CA GLN A 188 23.78 -29.58 6.22
C GLN A 188 23.17 -28.34 5.55
N LEU A 189 23.96 -27.31 5.23
CA LEU A 189 23.46 -26.09 4.59
C LEU A 189 22.99 -26.34 3.14
N PHE A 190 23.46 -27.40 2.49
CA PHE A 190 22.95 -27.79 1.17
C PHE A 190 21.54 -28.41 1.21
N SER A 191 21.00 -28.67 2.41
CA SER A 191 19.61 -29.12 2.59
C SER A 191 18.62 -27.94 2.59
N ILE A 192 19.11 -26.70 2.62
CA ILE A 192 18.27 -25.50 2.59
C ILE A 192 17.58 -25.42 1.21
N PRO A 193 16.26 -25.12 1.15
CA PRO A 193 15.52 -25.11 -0.11
C PRO A 193 16.13 -24.18 -1.18
N THR A 194 16.51 -22.98 -0.77
CA THR A 194 17.15 -21.99 -1.63
C THR A 194 18.51 -21.60 -1.05
N TYR A 195 19.60 -21.95 -1.72
CA TYR A 195 20.94 -21.49 -1.35
C TYR A 195 21.71 -20.99 -2.57
N ASN A 196 22.58 -20.00 -2.33
CA ASN A 196 23.45 -19.45 -3.36
C ASN A 196 24.81 -19.07 -2.76
N PHE A 197 25.85 -19.74 -3.21
CA PHE A 197 27.25 -19.54 -2.80
C PHE A 197 28.12 -19.09 -3.99
N SER A 198 27.51 -18.76 -5.13
CA SER A 198 28.23 -18.37 -6.35
C SER A 198 29.04 -17.10 -6.15
N GLY A 199 30.19 -16.97 -6.84
CA GLY A 199 31.05 -15.79 -6.68
C GLY A 199 31.68 -15.67 -5.29
N THR A 200 31.89 -16.79 -4.60
CA THR A 200 32.72 -16.89 -3.39
C THR A 200 33.93 -17.79 -3.64
N HIS A 201 34.87 -17.89 -2.69
CA HIS A 201 35.98 -18.84 -2.69
C HIS A 201 35.67 -20.12 -1.88
N LEU A 202 34.39 -20.42 -1.67
CA LEU A 202 33.94 -21.61 -0.95
C LEU A 202 34.07 -22.87 -1.81
N ALA A 203 34.31 -24.00 -1.15
CA ALA A 203 34.45 -25.30 -1.79
C ALA A 203 33.09 -25.85 -2.29
N CYS A 204 32.63 -25.37 -3.45
CA CYS A 204 31.45 -25.87 -4.18
C CYS A 204 31.65 -25.75 -5.70
N GLY A 205 30.82 -26.43 -6.50
CA GLY A 205 30.87 -26.33 -7.97
C GLY A 205 31.77 -27.37 -8.65
N ASN A 206 32.13 -27.14 -9.92
CA ASN A 206 32.72 -28.16 -10.79
C ASN A 206 34.01 -28.78 -10.20
N GLY A 207 33.95 -30.07 -9.89
CA GLY A 207 35.04 -30.84 -9.27
C GLY A 207 34.77 -31.26 -7.82
N ILE A 208 33.71 -30.76 -7.19
CA ILE A 208 33.27 -31.10 -5.83
C ILE A 208 31.81 -31.61 -5.90
N GLN A 209 31.43 -32.58 -5.05
CA GLN A 209 30.16 -33.32 -5.13
C GLN A 209 28.88 -32.48 -4.98
N GLN A 210 28.95 -31.18 -4.66
CA GLN A 210 27.77 -30.34 -4.39
C GLN A 210 27.77 -29.03 -5.22
N PRO A 211 26.64 -28.65 -5.84
CA PRO A 211 26.54 -27.42 -6.63
C PRO A 211 26.57 -26.17 -5.74
N CYS A 212 27.06 -25.05 -6.27
CA CYS A 212 27.06 -23.77 -5.53
C CYS A 212 25.70 -23.08 -5.48
N ILE A 213 24.73 -23.54 -6.28
CA ILE A 213 23.40 -22.93 -6.40
C ILE A 213 22.36 -24.03 -6.32
N SER A 214 21.33 -23.85 -5.50
CA SER A 214 20.16 -24.72 -5.47
C SER A 214 19.36 -24.54 -6.77
N THR A 215 19.23 -25.58 -7.59
CA THR A 215 18.26 -25.60 -8.69
C THR A 215 16.87 -25.80 -8.11
N SER A 216 15.98 -24.80 -8.21
CA SER A 216 14.60 -24.93 -7.76
C SER A 216 13.94 -26.15 -8.42
N SER A 217 13.62 -27.16 -7.61
CA SER A 217 12.91 -28.35 -8.06
C SER A 217 11.47 -27.98 -8.40
N VAL A 218 11.17 -27.79 -9.68
CA VAL A 218 9.83 -28.04 -10.20
C VAL A 218 9.57 -29.55 -10.07
N PRO A 219 8.44 -30.02 -9.50
CA PRO A 219 8.19 -31.45 -9.36
C PRO A 219 8.05 -32.07 -10.75
N ALA A 220 8.95 -32.99 -11.10
CA ALA A 220 8.81 -33.82 -12.28
C ALA A 220 7.59 -34.73 -12.10
N VAL A 221 6.60 -34.58 -12.99
CA VAL A 221 5.49 -35.52 -13.13
C VAL A 221 6.05 -36.89 -13.52
N SER A 222 5.73 -37.88 -12.70
CA SER A 222 5.99 -39.30 -12.91
C SER A 222 5.40 -39.80 -14.23
N THR A 223 6.21 -40.45 -15.06
CA THR A 223 5.76 -41.59 -15.86
C THR A 223 6.83 -42.69 -15.89
N ARG A 224 6.44 -43.90 -15.46
CA ARG A 224 7.29 -45.11 -15.53
C ARG A 224 7.17 -45.77 -16.91
N ARG A 225 8.31 -45.84 -17.62
CA ARG A 225 8.95 -46.99 -18.34
C ARG A 225 8.19 -47.65 -19.54
N PRO A 226 8.86 -48.38 -20.48
CA PRO A 226 10.17 -49.05 -20.37
C PRO A 226 11.16 -48.94 -21.56
N LYS A 227 12.30 -49.60 -21.38
CA LYS A 227 13.51 -49.73 -22.19
C LYS A 227 13.28 -50.21 -23.64
N LEU A 228 14.04 -49.66 -24.59
CA LEU A 228 14.63 -50.43 -25.69
C LEU A 228 15.84 -49.69 -26.28
N GLU A 229 17.01 -50.32 -26.23
CA GLU A 229 18.20 -49.95 -27.00
C GLU A 229 18.07 -50.44 -28.46
N VAL A 230 18.91 -49.83 -29.32
CA VAL A 230 19.43 -50.29 -30.62
C VAL A 230 18.97 -49.46 -31.84
N ALA A 231 19.88 -48.53 -32.19
CA ALA A 231 20.50 -48.27 -33.49
C ALA A 231 19.63 -48.01 -34.74
N ILE A 232 19.92 -46.93 -35.46
CA ILE A 232 20.81 -46.91 -36.65
C ILE A 232 20.81 -45.50 -37.26
N THR A 233 22.02 -45.06 -37.57
CA THR A 233 22.43 -43.91 -38.38
C THR A 233 21.71 -43.85 -39.73
N GLY A 234 21.11 -42.70 -40.06
CA GLY A 234 20.69 -42.43 -41.43
C GLY A 234 19.71 -41.27 -41.64
N ALA A 235 20.03 -40.04 -41.22
CA ALA A 235 19.36 -38.82 -41.73
C ALA A 235 20.06 -37.50 -41.36
N SER A 236 21.38 -37.49 -41.14
CA SER A 236 22.06 -36.30 -40.61
C SER A 236 22.16 -35.13 -41.61
N CYS A 237 22.09 -35.36 -42.92
CA CYS A 237 22.13 -34.27 -43.91
C CYS A 237 20.77 -33.56 -44.13
N GLY A 238 19.64 -34.27 -43.97
CA GLY A 238 18.32 -33.67 -44.15
C GLY A 238 17.93 -32.73 -43.02
N ALA A 239 18.22 -33.12 -41.77
CA ALA A 239 17.92 -32.31 -40.59
C ALA A 239 18.77 -31.04 -40.53
N PHE A 240 20.04 -31.08 -40.95
CA PHE A 240 20.89 -29.89 -41.00
C PHE A 240 20.44 -28.88 -42.06
N LEU A 241 19.98 -29.35 -43.22
CA LEU A 241 19.40 -28.49 -44.24
C LEU A 241 18.06 -27.88 -43.79
N LEU A 242 17.21 -28.65 -43.09
CA LEU A 242 15.97 -28.13 -42.52
C LEU A 242 16.21 -27.15 -41.36
N LEU A 243 17.24 -27.36 -40.55
CA LEU A 243 17.64 -26.44 -39.48
C LEU A 243 18.29 -25.17 -40.03
N LEU A 244 19.06 -25.25 -41.14
CA LEU A 244 19.61 -24.08 -41.81
C LEU A 244 18.53 -23.28 -42.53
N VAL A 245 17.59 -23.95 -43.21
CA VAL A 245 16.42 -23.29 -43.81
C VAL A 245 15.53 -22.71 -42.70
N GLY A 246 15.32 -23.43 -41.60
CA GLY A 246 14.61 -22.95 -40.42
C GLY A 246 15.29 -21.77 -39.74
N ALA A 247 16.63 -21.75 -39.67
CA ALA A 247 17.43 -20.65 -39.15
C ALA A 247 17.39 -19.42 -40.08
N ILE A 248 17.42 -19.64 -41.40
CA ILE A 248 17.27 -18.56 -42.39
C ILE A 248 15.84 -18.02 -42.39
N ILE A 249 14.82 -18.87 -42.24
CA ILE A 249 13.42 -18.44 -42.09
C ILE A 249 13.23 -17.70 -40.77
N THR A 250 13.74 -18.20 -39.63
CA THR A 250 13.64 -17.47 -38.34
C THR A 250 14.45 -16.19 -38.36
N TYR A 251 15.63 -16.15 -38.97
CA TYR A 251 16.40 -14.93 -39.15
C TYR A 251 15.68 -13.93 -40.08
N ARG A 252 15.08 -14.38 -41.18
CA ARG A 252 14.28 -13.52 -42.07
C ARG A 252 12.91 -13.14 -41.50
N CYS A 253 12.32 -13.94 -40.61
CA CYS A 253 11.10 -13.63 -39.86
C CYS A 253 11.39 -12.63 -38.74
N ASN A 254 12.46 -12.82 -37.95
CA ASN A 254 12.89 -11.83 -36.95
C ASN A 254 13.33 -10.52 -37.61
N HIS A 255 13.96 -10.58 -38.78
CA HIS A 255 14.40 -9.37 -39.50
C HIS A 255 13.29 -8.75 -40.38
N ARG A 256 12.13 -9.41 -40.55
CA ARG A 256 10.90 -8.80 -41.12
C ARG A 256 9.92 -8.30 -40.04
N HIS A 257 10.09 -8.67 -38.78
CA HIS A 257 9.29 -8.16 -37.65
C HIS A 257 9.86 -6.90 -36.95
N LYS A 258 10.90 -6.27 -37.51
CA LYS A 258 11.07 -4.80 -37.42
C LYS A 258 10.35 -4.13 -38.58
N HIS A 259 9.04 -4.27 -38.59
CA HIS A 259 8.10 -3.29 -39.14
C HIS A 259 6.74 -3.59 -38.53
N ASP A 260 6.11 -2.55 -38.02
CA ASP A 260 4.88 -2.54 -37.25
C ASP A 260 3.74 -3.30 -37.92
N GLN A 261 3.16 -4.29 -37.22
CA GLN A 261 1.75 -4.68 -37.37
C GLN A 261 1.31 -5.55 -36.18
N PHE A 262 0.30 -5.05 -35.46
CA PHE A 262 -0.31 -5.71 -34.30
C PHE A 262 -1.40 -6.67 -34.77
N PHE A 263 -1.45 -7.86 -34.17
CA PHE A 263 -2.62 -8.76 -34.18
C PHE A 263 -2.96 -9.12 -32.74
N ASP A 264 -4.21 -8.87 -32.34
CA ASP A 264 -4.76 -9.35 -31.07
C ASP A 264 -4.97 -10.87 -31.15
N VAL A 265 -4.49 -11.59 -30.14
CA VAL A 265 -4.79 -13.02 -29.94
C VAL A 265 -5.45 -13.17 -28.58
N GLU A 266 -6.67 -13.69 -28.57
CA GLU A 266 -7.40 -14.06 -27.36
C GLU A 266 -6.75 -15.27 -26.68
N GLY A 267 -6.45 -15.08 -25.38
CA GLY A 267 -6.71 -16.06 -24.33
C GLY A 267 -5.54 -16.93 -23.88
N GLU A 268 -5.12 -16.75 -22.62
CA GLU A 268 -4.98 -17.90 -21.71
C GLU A 268 -5.30 -17.50 -20.25
N VAL A 269 -6.47 -17.97 -19.81
CA VAL A 269 -7.02 -18.16 -18.46
C VAL A 269 -7.08 -16.94 -17.52
N GLU A 270 -8.02 -16.03 -17.82
CA GLU A 270 -8.58 -15.11 -16.83
C GLU A 270 -9.64 -15.82 -15.98
N ARG A 271 -9.60 -15.59 -14.66
CA ARG A 271 -10.76 -15.89 -13.79
C ARG A 271 -11.94 -15.12 -14.36
N ASN A 272 -13.01 -15.83 -14.73
CA ASN A 272 -14.23 -15.25 -15.29
C ASN A 272 -14.77 -14.12 -14.37
N ILE A 273 -14.44 -12.87 -14.74
CA ILE A 273 -15.10 -11.68 -14.23
C ILE A 273 -16.14 -11.32 -15.28
N SER A 274 -17.31 -11.94 -15.21
CA SER A 274 -18.48 -11.50 -15.96
C SER A 274 -19.16 -10.37 -15.17
N LEU A 275 -18.60 -9.15 -15.26
CA LEU A 275 -19.09 -7.96 -14.57
C LEU A 275 -19.63 -6.94 -15.59
N GLY A 276 -20.93 -7.00 -15.90
CA GLY A 276 -21.65 -5.93 -16.61
C GLY A 276 -21.06 -5.44 -17.95
N GLN A 277 -21.57 -4.31 -18.46
CA GLN A 277 -21.17 -3.68 -19.73
C GLN A 277 -19.79 -2.99 -19.70
N LEU A 278 -18.85 -3.44 -18.85
CA LEU A 278 -17.51 -2.83 -18.80
C LEU A 278 -16.72 -3.14 -20.07
N ARG A 279 -16.20 -2.08 -20.72
CA ARG A 279 -15.39 -2.24 -21.93
C ARG A 279 -13.96 -2.62 -21.56
N ARG A 280 -13.45 -3.71 -22.13
CA ARG A 280 -12.02 -4.00 -22.11
C ARG A 280 -11.34 -3.24 -23.25
N PHE A 281 -10.41 -2.36 -22.90
CA PHE A 281 -9.62 -1.59 -23.85
C PHE A 281 -8.31 -2.31 -24.16
N SER A 282 -7.85 -2.24 -25.41
CA SER A 282 -6.49 -2.67 -25.74
C SER A 282 -5.48 -1.62 -25.26
N TRP A 283 -4.27 -2.05 -24.93
CA TRP A 283 -3.18 -1.15 -24.55
C TRP A 283 -2.93 -0.07 -25.62
N ARG A 284 -2.95 -0.47 -26.89
CA ARG A 284 -2.72 0.45 -28.02
C ARG A 284 -3.81 1.53 -28.12
N GLU A 285 -5.06 1.17 -27.89
CA GLU A 285 -6.16 2.14 -27.89
C GLU A 285 -5.95 3.21 -26.81
N ILE A 286 -5.56 2.80 -25.59
CA ILE A 286 -5.28 3.75 -24.51
C ILE A 286 -4.03 4.60 -24.78
N GLN A 287 -2.99 4.01 -25.36
CA GLN A 287 -1.80 4.76 -25.78
C GLN A 287 -2.17 5.86 -26.77
N ILE A 288 -2.96 5.55 -27.81
CA ILE A 288 -3.40 6.56 -28.79
C ILE A 288 -4.27 7.62 -28.10
N ALA A 289 -5.22 7.18 -27.26
CA ALA A 289 -6.14 8.08 -26.58
C ALA A 289 -5.45 9.10 -25.65
N THR A 290 -4.28 8.75 -25.11
CA THR A 290 -3.52 9.56 -24.15
C THR A 290 -2.29 10.25 -24.76
N ASP A 291 -2.11 10.15 -26.07
CA ASP A 291 -0.90 10.60 -26.78
C ASP A 291 0.38 9.99 -26.17
N ASN A 292 0.39 8.66 -26.12
CA ASN A 292 1.42 7.83 -25.50
C ASN A 292 1.74 8.21 -24.04
N PHE A 293 0.69 8.48 -23.25
CA PHE A 293 0.82 8.96 -21.86
C PHE A 293 1.67 10.23 -21.73
N SER A 294 1.50 11.18 -22.64
CA SER A 294 2.21 12.46 -22.59
C SER A 294 2.02 13.18 -21.25
N GLU A 295 3.10 13.74 -20.70
CA GLU A 295 3.07 14.54 -19.46
C GLU A 295 2.14 15.77 -19.60
N SER A 296 1.93 16.29 -20.81
CA SER A 296 0.99 17.40 -21.05
C SER A 296 -0.47 17.03 -20.81
N ASN A 297 -0.78 15.73 -20.79
CA ASN A 297 -2.12 15.22 -20.56
C ASN A 297 -2.38 14.86 -19.09
N ILE A 298 -1.40 15.03 -18.19
CA ILE A 298 -1.59 14.71 -16.77
C ILE A 298 -2.55 15.72 -16.13
N ILE A 299 -3.58 15.19 -15.48
CA ILE A 299 -4.58 15.96 -14.74
C ILE A 299 -4.57 15.66 -13.23
N GLY A 300 -3.81 14.64 -12.81
CA GLY A 300 -3.66 14.29 -11.40
C GLY A 300 -2.52 13.31 -11.16
N HIS A 301 -1.91 13.43 -9.98
CA HIS A 301 -0.89 12.52 -9.45
C HIS A 301 -1.30 12.12 -8.03
N GLY A 302 -1.11 10.85 -7.66
CA GLY A 302 -1.43 10.36 -6.32
C GLY A 302 -0.73 9.06 -5.99
N GLY A 303 -0.90 8.57 -4.75
CA GLY A 303 -0.26 7.35 -4.25
C GLY A 303 -0.67 6.05 -4.96
N PHE A 304 -1.65 6.12 -5.86
CA PHE A 304 -2.10 4.99 -6.67
C PHE A 304 -1.65 5.10 -8.14
N GLY A 305 -0.99 6.18 -8.55
CA GLY A 305 -0.49 6.36 -9.92
C GLY A 305 -0.81 7.73 -10.53
N LYS A 306 -0.76 7.80 -11.87
CA LYS A 306 -0.99 9.03 -12.65
C LYS A 306 -2.33 8.98 -13.38
N VAL A 307 -3.02 10.11 -13.45
CA VAL A 307 -4.28 10.26 -14.20
C VAL A 307 -4.06 11.17 -15.41
N TYR A 308 -4.39 10.66 -16.58
CA TYR A 308 -4.24 11.34 -17.86
C TYR A 308 -5.61 11.69 -18.43
N LYS A 309 -5.73 12.89 -19.01
CA LYS A 309 -6.82 13.23 -19.92
C LYS A 309 -6.58 12.51 -21.25
N GLY A 310 -7.62 11.91 -21.82
CA GLY A 310 -7.56 11.30 -23.13
C GLY A 310 -8.83 11.49 -23.95
N TYR A 311 -8.76 11.11 -25.22
CA TYR A 311 -9.88 11.07 -26.14
C TYR A 311 -9.94 9.68 -26.79
N LEU A 312 -11.05 8.97 -26.61
CA LEU A 312 -11.29 7.71 -27.30
C LEU A 312 -11.51 7.95 -28.81
N LEU A 313 -11.53 6.88 -29.61
CA LEU A 313 -11.68 6.96 -31.08
C LEU A 313 -12.98 7.63 -31.53
N ASP A 314 -14.04 7.54 -30.72
CA ASP A 314 -15.33 8.20 -30.91
C ASP A 314 -15.33 9.67 -30.43
N SER A 315 -14.16 10.23 -30.11
CA SER A 315 -13.96 11.55 -29.50
C SER A 315 -14.52 11.71 -28.09
N THR A 316 -14.91 10.60 -27.43
CA THR A 316 -15.33 10.64 -26.03
C THR A 316 -14.15 11.03 -25.14
N LYS A 317 -14.32 12.10 -24.37
CA LYS A 317 -13.31 12.62 -23.45
C LYS A 317 -13.29 11.78 -22.17
N VAL A 318 -12.13 11.24 -21.81
CA VAL A 318 -11.97 10.30 -20.68
C VAL A 318 -10.84 10.72 -19.74
N ALA A 319 -10.90 10.21 -18.52
CA ALA A 319 -9.80 10.22 -17.56
C ALA A 319 -9.25 8.79 -17.43
N VAL A 320 -7.95 8.63 -17.69
CA VAL A 320 -7.24 7.35 -17.71
C VAL A 320 -6.32 7.29 -16.49
N LYS A 321 -6.66 6.48 -15.49
CA LYS A 321 -5.86 6.25 -14.29
C LYS A 321 -4.93 5.06 -14.54
N ARG A 322 -3.63 5.33 -14.67
CA ARG A 322 -2.58 4.31 -14.82
C ARG A 322 -1.91 4.05 -13.48
N LEU A 323 -2.04 2.84 -12.97
CA LEU A 323 -1.51 2.46 -11.66
C LEU A 323 -0.02 2.10 -11.76
N THR A 324 0.81 2.65 -10.87
CA THR A 324 2.27 2.44 -10.86
C THR A 324 2.70 1.27 -9.98
N ASP A 325 1.90 0.93 -8.97
CA ASP A 325 2.29 0.00 -7.89
C ASP A 325 1.68 -1.40 -8.04
N TYR A 326 1.37 -1.83 -9.27
CA TYR A 326 0.71 -3.13 -9.52
C TYR A 326 1.59 -4.34 -9.16
N HIS A 327 2.91 -4.18 -9.08
CA HIS A 327 3.84 -5.21 -8.56
C HIS A 327 3.68 -5.44 -7.05
N ASN A 328 3.12 -4.48 -6.31
CA ASN A 328 2.86 -4.60 -4.89
C ASN A 328 1.46 -5.20 -4.68
N PRO A 329 1.28 -6.22 -3.81
CA PRO A 329 -0.03 -6.80 -3.50
C PRO A 329 -1.11 -5.78 -3.13
N GLY A 330 -0.73 -4.61 -2.59
CA GLY A 330 -1.65 -3.51 -2.30
C GLY A 330 -2.29 -2.88 -3.54
N GLY A 331 -1.50 -2.66 -4.60
CA GLY A 331 -1.92 -2.00 -5.84
C GLY A 331 -2.81 -2.89 -6.71
N GLU A 332 -2.43 -4.15 -6.90
CA GLU A 332 -3.26 -5.13 -7.62
C GLU A 332 -4.62 -5.32 -6.94
N ALA A 333 -4.62 -5.38 -5.61
CA ALA A 333 -5.86 -5.50 -4.86
C ALA A 333 -6.72 -4.23 -4.98
N ALA A 334 -6.13 -3.04 -5.10
CA ALA A 334 -6.87 -1.79 -5.33
C ALA A 334 -7.53 -1.79 -6.71
N PHE A 335 -6.78 -2.19 -7.76
CA PHE A 335 -7.32 -2.35 -9.10
C PHE A 335 -8.54 -3.29 -9.13
N LEU A 336 -8.38 -4.50 -8.59
CA LEU A 336 -9.47 -5.49 -8.58
C LEU A 336 -10.69 -5.00 -7.80
N ARG A 337 -10.50 -4.26 -6.70
CA ARG A 337 -11.60 -3.64 -5.95
C ARG A 337 -12.35 -2.61 -6.77
N GLU A 338 -11.65 -1.69 -7.42
CA GLU A 338 -12.31 -0.66 -8.25
C GLU A 338 -13.10 -1.30 -9.39
N VAL A 339 -12.54 -2.30 -10.08
CA VAL A 339 -13.25 -3.06 -11.11
C VAL A 339 -14.46 -3.79 -10.54
N GLN A 340 -14.34 -4.47 -9.39
CA GLN A 340 -15.43 -5.23 -8.77
C GLN A 340 -16.57 -4.34 -8.24
N LEU A 341 -16.23 -3.26 -7.54
CA LEU A 341 -17.20 -2.42 -6.82
C LEU A 341 -18.01 -1.54 -7.77
N ILE A 342 -17.34 -0.88 -8.71
CA ILE A 342 -17.99 0.09 -9.61
C ILE A 342 -18.84 -0.63 -10.69
N SER A 343 -18.60 -1.93 -10.90
CA SER A 343 -19.47 -2.76 -11.73
C SER A 343 -20.83 -3.07 -11.10
N VAL A 344 -20.92 -3.03 -9.77
CA VAL A 344 -22.10 -3.45 -9.01
C VAL A 344 -22.88 -2.24 -8.48
N ALA A 345 -22.19 -1.14 -8.19
CA ALA A 345 -22.79 0.10 -7.71
C ALA A 345 -22.99 1.11 -8.85
N VAL A 346 -24.25 1.46 -9.15
CA VAL A 346 -24.61 2.44 -10.19
C VAL A 346 -25.51 3.51 -9.59
N HIS A 347 -24.99 4.73 -9.49
CA HIS A 347 -25.72 5.87 -8.96
C HIS A 347 -25.18 7.17 -9.56
N ARG A 348 -26.04 8.18 -9.75
CA ARG A 348 -25.67 9.45 -10.41
C ARG A 348 -24.54 10.22 -9.70
N ASN A 349 -24.39 10.01 -8.40
CA ASN A 349 -23.35 10.65 -7.57
C ASN A 349 -22.17 9.70 -7.27
N LEU A 350 -22.00 8.62 -8.03
CA LEU A 350 -20.85 7.72 -7.95
C LEU A 350 -20.14 7.64 -9.31
N LEU A 351 -18.81 7.60 -9.28
CA LEU A 351 -18.00 7.59 -10.49
C LEU A 351 -18.12 6.23 -11.17
N HIS A 352 -18.82 6.21 -12.31
CA HIS A 352 -18.95 5.00 -13.09
C HIS A 352 -17.69 4.71 -13.91
N LEU A 353 -17.24 3.46 -13.90
CA LEU A 353 -16.09 2.97 -14.66
C LEU A 353 -16.57 2.65 -16.08
N ILE A 354 -15.97 3.26 -17.10
CA ILE A 354 -16.27 2.95 -18.50
C ILE A 354 -15.66 1.59 -18.87
N GLY A 355 -14.46 1.34 -18.37
CA GLY A 355 -13.73 0.13 -18.68
C GLY A 355 -12.32 0.11 -18.12
N PHE A 356 -11.57 -0.92 -18.51
CA PHE A 356 -10.23 -1.16 -18.00
C PHE A 356 -9.32 -1.73 -19.08
N CYS A 357 -8.01 -1.61 -18.86
CA CYS A 357 -6.98 -2.26 -19.66
C CYS A 357 -6.01 -2.98 -18.72
N THR A 358 -5.78 -4.26 -18.99
CA THR A 358 -4.86 -5.13 -18.26
C THR A 358 -3.85 -5.74 -19.23
N THR A 359 -2.57 -5.66 -18.88
CA THR A 359 -1.49 -6.42 -19.53
C THR A 359 -0.66 -7.14 -18.47
N SER A 360 0.43 -7.81 -18.85
CA SER A 360 1.38 -8.36 -17.87
C SER A 360 2.00 -7.28 -16.97
N SER A 361 2.09 -6.04 -17.44
CA SER A 361 2.78 -4.94 -16.78
C SER A 361 1.94 -3.69 -16.53
N GLU A 362 0.65 -3.71 -16.86
CA GLU A 362 -0.18 -2.51 -16.80
C GLU A 362 -1.53 -2.80 -16.17
N ARG A 363 -1.96 -1.86 -15.33
CA ARG A 363 -3.29 -1.79 -14.74
C ARG A 363 -3.84 -0.39 -14.96
N ILE A 364 -4.85 -0.29 -15.81
CA ILE A 364 -5.43 0.98 -16.23
C ILE A 364 -6.95 0.94 -16.04
N LEU A 365 -7.47 2.03 -15.51
CA LEU A 365 -8.90 2.28 -15.33
C LEU A 365 -9.31 3.50 -16.16
N VAL A 366 -10.44 3.40 -16.86
CA VAL A 366 -10.96 4.45 -17.75
C VAL A 366 -12.29 4.97 -17.21
N TYR A 367 -12.33 6.27 -16.93
CA TYR A 367 -13.47 6.97 -16.35
C TYR A 367 -13.97 8.09 -17.27
N PRO A 368 -15.23 8.53 -17.12
CA PRO A 368 -15.67 9.77 -17.72
C PRO A 368 -14.82 10.94 -17.22
N PHE A 369 -14.47 11.86 -18.13
CA PHE A 369 -13.72 13.05 -17.75
C PHE A 369 -14.61 14.03 -17.00
N MET A 370 -14.22 14.40 -15.78
CA MET A 370 -14.94 15.37 -14.94
C MET A 370 -14.44 16.80 -15.23
N GLN A 371 -15.32 17.62 -15.81
CA GLN A 371 -14.98 18.93 -16.38
C GLN A 371 -14.46 19.93 -15.34
N ASN A 372 -15.02 19.88 -14.13
CA ASN A 372 -14.67 20.77 -13.04
C ASN A 372 -13.67 20.14 -12.05
N LEU A 373 -13.02 19.03 -12.44
CA LEU A 373 -12.00 18.31 -11.66
C LEU A 373 -12.50 17.92 -10.26
N SER A 374 -11.62 17.92 -9.26
CA SER A 374 -11.98 17.59 -7.87
C SER A 374 -12.50 18.81 -7.10
N LEU A 375 -13.29 18.55 -6.07
CA LEU A 375 -13.71 19.57 -5.12
C LEU A 375 -12.49 20.23 -4.46
N ALA A 376 -11.45 19.46 -4.13
CA ALA A 376 -10.18 19.99 -3.62
C ALA A 376 -9.57 21.06 -4.55
N TYR A 377 -9.50 20.79 -5.86
CA TYR A 377 -8.99 21.73 -6.85
C TYR A 377 -9.81 23.02 -6.85
N ARG A 378 -11.15 22.89 -6.85
CA ARG A 378 -12.08 24.03 -6.88
C ARG A 378 -12.10 24.86 -5.59
N LEU A 379 -11.57 24.32 -4.50
CA LEU A 379 -11.41 25.05 -3.23
C LEU A 379 -10.06 25.76 -3.11
N ARG A 380 -8.99 25.20 -3.67
CA ARG A 380 -7.61 25.58 -3.31
C ARG A 380 -6.65 25.84 -4.47
N ASP A 381 -6.86 25.17 -5.61
CA ASP A 381 -5.87 25.14 -6.70
C ASP A 381 -6.36 25.87 -7.96
N LEU A 382 -7.29 26.82 -7.79
CA LEU A 382 -7.89 27.59 -8.88
C LEU A 382 -6.84 28.40 -9.65
N LYS A 383 -6.91 28.36 -10.99
CA LYS A 383 -6.07 29.21 -11.83
C LYS A 383 -6.56 30.66 -11.83
N PRO A 384 -5.67 31.64 -12.08
CA PRO A 384 -6.06 33.03 -12.24
C PRO A 384 -7.18 33.18 -13.29
N GLY A 385 -8.31 33.77 -12.90
CA GLY A 385 -9.49 33.95 -13.75
C GLY A 385 -10.58 32.88 -13.59
N GLU A 386 -10.31 31.78 -12.89
CA GLU A 386 -11.36 30.81 -12.54
C GLU A 386 -12.20 31.32 -11.35
N LYS A 387 -13.53 31.22 -11.46
CA LYS A 387 -14.44 31.62 -10.37
C LYS A 387 -14.42 30.57 -9.25
N ALA A 388 -14.39 31.01 -7.99
CA ALA A 388 -14.57 30.13 -6.84
C ALA A 388 -16.00 29.59 -6.75
N LEU A 389 -16.19 28.48 -6.03
CA LEU A 389 -17.51 27.92 -5.76
C LEU A 389 -18.31 28.82 -4.83
N ASP A 390 -19.48 29.26 -5.29
CA ASP A 390 -20.45 29.97 -4.47
C ASP A 390 -21.13 29.03 -3.45
N TRP A 391 -21.75 29.62 -2.43
CA TRP A 391 -22.36 28.85 -1.35
C TRP A 391 -23.52 27.93 -1.82
N PRO A 392 -24.44 28.37 -2.71
CA PRO A 392 -25.46 27.48 -3.26
C PRO A 392 -24.90 26.24 -3.96
N THR A 393 -23.80 26.38 -4.71
CA THR A 393 -23.13 25.25 -5.37
C THR A 393 -22.46 24.34 -4.36
N ARG A 394 -21.75 24.90 -3.36
CA ARG A 394 -21.17 24.10 -2.26
C ARG A 394 -22.25 23.29 -1.54
N ARG A 395 -23.39 23.90 -1.21
CA ARG A 395 -24.52 23.22 -0.58
C ARG A 395 -25.02 22.04 -1.44
N ARG A 396 -25.12 22.24 -2.75
CA ARG A 396 -25.54 21.17 -3.68
C ARG A 396 -24.53 20.02 -3.73
N ILE A 397 -23.25 20.35 -3.76
CA ILE A 397 -22.14 19.37 -3.72
C ILE A 397 -22.22 18.53 -2.44
N ALA A 398 -22.45 19.16 -1.28
CA ALA A 398 -22.67 18.43 -0.03
C ALA A 398 -23.85 17.46 -0.17
N PHE A 399 -25.04 17.93 -0.56
CA PHE A 399 -26.20 17.06 -0.69
C PHE A 399 -25.96 15.89 -1.66
N GLY A 400 -25.43 16.13 -2.86
CA GLY A 400 -25.22 15.05 -3.82
C GLY A 400 -24.16 14.04 -3.37
N ALA A 401 -23.08 14.48 -2.71
CA ALA A 401 -22.09 13.58 -2.12
C ALA A 401 -22.69 12.71 -1.01
N ALA A 402 -23.54 13.29 -0.15
CA ALA A 402 -24.26 12.54 0.88
C ALA A 402 -25.20 11.48 0.27
N HIS A 403 -25.91 11.80 -0.82
CA HIS A 403 -26.76 10.83 -1.52
C HIS A 403 -25.95 9.67 -2.12
N GLY A 404 -24.78 9.96 -2.69
CA GLY A 404 -23.85 8.93 -3.15
C GLY A 404 -23.43 8.00 -2.01
N LEU A 405 -23.10 8.57 -0.85
CA LEU A 405 -22.68 7.80 0.32
C LEU A 405 -23.82 6.97 0.93
N GLU A 406 -25.02 7.54 1.07
CA GLU A 406 -26.23 6.84 1.50
C GLU A 406 -26.54 5.63 0.60
N TYR A 407 -26.39 5.78 -0.71
CA TYR A 407 -26.58 4.67 -1.64
C TYR A 407 -25.59 3.51 -1.37
N LEU A 408 -24.32 3.81 -1.09
CA LEU A 408 -23.31 2.80 -0.77
C LEU A 408 -23.62 2.04 0.54
N HIS A 409 -24.17 2.74 1.53
CA HIS A 409 -24.41 2.18 2.86
C HIS A 409 -25.76 1.46 3.00
N GLU A 410 -26.81 2.01 2.41
CA GLU A 410 -28.20 1.57 2.64
C GLU A 410 -28.81 0.81 1.44
N HIS A 411 -28.30 1.04 0.23
CA HIS A 411 -28.92 0.53 -1.01
C HIS A 411 -28.07 -0.51 -1.75
N CYS A 412 -26.81 -0.69 -1.35
CA CYS A 412 -25.94 -1.75 -1.88
C CYS A 412 -26.01 -3.00 -0.98
N ASP A 413 -26.15 -4.18 -1.59
CA ASP A 413 -26.03 -5.48 -0.91
C ASP A 413 -25.01 -6.37 -1.65
N PRO A 414 -23.84 -6.65 -1.07
CA PRO A 414 -23.36 -6.23 0.25
C PRO A 414 -23.06 -4.71 0.34
N LYS A 415 -23.15 -4.16 1.56
CA LYS A 415 -22.87 -2.73 1.85
C LYS A 415 -21.44 -2.39 1.46
N ILE A 416 -21.23 -1.16 0.99
CA ILE A 416 -19.91 -0.69 0.54
C ILE A 416 -19.42 0.40 1.47
N ILE A 417 -18.31 0.17 2.17
CA ILE A 417 -17.63 1.21 2.95
C ILE A 417 -16.50 1.79 2.08
N HIS A 418 -16.50 3.10 1.83
CA HIS A 418 -15.57 3.78 0.92
C HIS A 418 -14.16 3.90 1.49
N ARG A 419 -14.03 4.25 2.78
CA ARG A 419 -12.78 4.36 3.57
C ARG A 419 -11.77 5.45 3.17
N ASP A 420 -12.06 6.26 2.16
CA ASP A 420 -11.17 7.37 1.75
C ASP A 420 -11.98 8.58 1.25
N LEU A 421 -13.01 8.95 2.01
CA LEU A 421 -13.87 10.06 1.65
C LEU A 421 -13.21 11.40 2.06
N LYS A 422 -12.87 12.21 1.05
CA LYS A 422 -12.17 13.51 1.17
C LYS A 422 -12.51 14.41 -0.01
N ALA A 423 -12.26 15.72 0.10
CA ALA A 423 -12.51 16.66 -1.00
C ALA A 423 -11.75 16.33 -2.31
N ALA A 424 -10.61 15.64 -2.24
CA ALA A 424 -9.86 15.22 -3.43
C ALA A 424 -10.54 14.09 -4.22
N ASN A 425 -11.38 13.29 -3.55
CA ASN A 425 -12.06 12.13 -4.13
C ASN A 425 -13.51 12.42 -4.53
N ILE A 426 -13.98 13.66 -4.33
CA ILE A 426 -15.25 14.15 -4.88
C ILE A 426 -14.94 14.89 -6.16
N LEU A 427 -15.34 14.33 -7.30
CA LEU A 427 -15.19 14.95 -8.60
C LEU A 427 -16.46 15.72 -8.99
N LEU A 428 -16.32 16.67 -9.91
CA LEU A 428 -17.38 17.57 -10.35
C LEU A 428 -17.53 17.50 -11.86
N ASP A 429 -18.74 17.15 -12.31
CA ASP A 429 -19.10 17.17 -13.73
C ASP A 429 -19.22 18.61 -14.26
N ASP A 430 -19.66 18.78 -15.50
CA ASP A 430 -19.89 20.06 -16.16
C ASP A 430 -20.89 20.98 -15.44
N ASN A 431 -21.84 20.41 -14.70
CA ASN A 431 -22.88 21.13 -13.96
C ASN A 431 -22.55 21.34 -12.48
N PHE A 432 -21.32 21.02 -12.06
CA PHE A 432 -20.89 21.00 -10.66
C PHE A 432 -21.67 19.99 -9.80
N GLU A 433 -22.23 18.95 -10.41
CA GLU A 433 -22.81 17.85 -9.65
C GLU A 433 -21.68 16.97 -9.09
N PRO A 434 -21.79 16.56 -7.81
CA PRO A 434 -20.75 15.81 -7.14
C PRO A 434 -20.82 14.32 -7.50
N VAL A 435 -19.65 13.75 -7.73
CA VAL A 435 -19.47 12.33 -8.03
C VAL A 435 -18.36 11.75 -7.15
N LEU A 436 -18.70 10.80 -6.30
CA LEU A 436 -17.73 10.11 -5.44
C LEU A 436 -16.85 9.18 -6.29
N GLY A 437 -15.53 9.34 -6.20
CA GLY A 437 -14.55 8.53 -6.91
C GLY A 437 -13.50 7.91 -5.98
N ASP A 438 -12.60 7.15 -6.60
CA ASP A 438 -11.49 6.43 -5.95
C ASP A 438 -11.92 5.37 -4.91
N PHE A 439 -12.41 4.24 -5.42
CA PHE A 439 -12.82 3.09 -4.61
C PHE A 439 -11.65 2.14 -4.30
N GLY A 440 -10.40 2.57 -4.49
CA GLY A 440 -9.20 1.75 -4.30
C GLY A 440 -9.06 1.19 -2.88
N LEU A 441 -9.64 1.84 -1.87
CA LEU A 441 -9.65 1.39 -0.47
C LEU A 441 -10.99 0.83 0.03
N ALA A 442 -12.01 0.82 -0.82
CA ALA A 442 -13.36 0.47 -0.42
C ALA A 442 -13.51 -1.02 -0.06
N LYS A 443 -14.55 -1.36 0.70
CA LYS A 443 -14.73 -2.72 1.24
C LYS A 443 -16.19 -3.13 1.24
N LEU A 444 -16.45 -4.34 0.74
CA LEU A 444 -17.74 -5.02 0.86
C LEU A 444 -17.93 -5.56 2.28
N VAL A 445 -19.09 -5.27 2.86
CA VAL A 445 -19.49 -5.70 4.20
C VAL A 445 -20.89 -6.25 4.14
N ASP A 446 -21.08 -7.45 4.68
CA ASP A 446 -22.41 -8.07 4.81
C ASP A 446 -23.34 -7.13 5.58
N THR A 447 -24.57 -6.96 5.09
CA THR A 447 -25.60 -6.09 5.70
C THR A 447 -25.83 -6.40 7.17
N LYS A 448 -25.63 -7.66 7.59
CA LYS A 448 -25.79 -8.15 8.98
C LYS A 448 -24.66 -7.73 9.93
N LEU A 449 -23.50 -7.33 9.41
CA LEU A 449 -22.36 -6.92 10.22
C LEU A 449 -22.43 -5.42 10.54
N THR A 450 -22.07 -5.07 11.77
CA THR A 450 -21.96 -3.67 12.24
C THR A 450 -20.59 -3.05 11.94
N HIS A 451 -19.58 -3.89 11.73
CA HIS A 451 -18.22 -3.46 11.45
C HIS A 451 -17.44 -4.57 10.74
N ILE A 452 -16.35 -4.17 10.10
CA ILE A 452 -15.36 -5.07 9.53
C ILE A 452 -13.98 -4.79 10.10
N THR A 453 -13.30 -5.81 10.60
CA THR A 453 -11.90 -5.69 11.03
C THR A 453 -11.02 -5.70 9.79
N THR A 454 -10.25 -4.63 9.58
CA THR A 454 -9.42 -4.47 8.40
C THR A 454 -8.27 -3.52 8.71
N GLN A 455 -7.12 -3.70 8.04
CA GLN A 455 -5.97 -2.81 8.18
C GLN A 455 -6.43 -1.36 8.04
N VAL A 456 -6.02 -0.50 8.97
CA VAL A 456 -6.31 0.94 8.91
C VAL A 456 -5.65 1.52 7.67
N ARG A 457 -6.48 2.08 6.79
CA ARG A 457 -6.06 2.78 5.55
C ARG A 457 -7.05 3.92 5.32
N GLY A 458 -6.58 4.98 4.70
CA GLY A 458 -7.33 6.20 4.40
C GLY A 458 -6.40 7.41 4.47
N THR A 459 -6.94 8.60 4.23
CA THR A 459 -6.19 9.86 4.31
C THR A 459 -6.21 10.42 5.73
N MET A 460 -5.02 10.70 6.28
CA MET A 460 -4.87 11.28 7.61
C MET A 460 -5.68 12.58 7.73
N GLY A 461 -6.34 12.78 8.87
CA GLY A 461 -7.29 13.88 9.09
C GLY A 461 -8.74 13.52 8.76
N HIS A 462 -8.98 12.53 7.88
CA HIS A 462 -10.33 12.02 7.55
C HIS A 462 -10.64 10.66 8.17
N ILE A 463 -9.67 9.99 8.80
CA ILE A 463 -9.85 8.69 9.45
C ILE A 463 -10.51 8.87 10.82
N ALA A 464 -11.59 8.12 11.07
CA ALA A 464 -12.32 8.16 12.33
C ALA A 464 -11.47 7.66 13.53
N PRO A 465 -11.56 8.29 14.72
CA PRO A 465 -10.79 7.90 15.89
C PRO A 465 -11.02 6.46 16.37
N GLU A 466 -12.26 5.98 16.30
CA GLU A 466 -12.62 4.60 16.62
C GLU A 466 -11.99 3.61 15.65
N TYR A 467 -11.81 4.01 14.38
CA TYR A 467 -11.16 3.16 13.38
C TYR A 467 -9.65 3.09 13.61
N LEU A 468 -9.01 4.23 13.93
CA LEU A 468 -7.60 4.30 14.30
C LEU A 468 -7.28 3.43 15.53
N SER A 469 -8.13 3.47 16.55
CA SER A 469 -7.91 2.76 17.81
C SER A 469 -8.23 1.27 17.76
N THR A 470 -9.22 0.85 16.97
CA THR A 470 -9.72 -0.54 17.01
C THR A 470 -9.42 -1.34 15.75
N GLY A 471 -9.04 -0.71 14.63
CA GLY A 471 -8.93 -1.38 13.33
C GLY A 471 -10.26 -1.85 12.76
N LYS A 472 -11.39 -1.39 13.31
CA LYS A 472 -12.75 -1.73 12.87
C LYS A 472 -13.31 -0.59 12.03
N SER A 473 -13.60 -0.87 10.76
CA SER A 473 -14.26 0.07 9.84
C SER A 473 -15.75 -0.23 9.77
N SER A 474 -16.57 0.81 9.67
CA SER A 474 -18.03 0.75 9.52
C SER A 474 -18.53 1.91 8.65
N GLU A 475 -19.82 1.93 8.34
CA GLU A 475 -20.45 3.07 7.66
C GLU A 475 -20.23 4.39 8.42
N LYS A 476 -20.12 4.34 9.75
CA LYS A 476 -19.85 5.51 10.60
C LYS A 476 -18.47 6.11 10.37
N THR A 477 -17.50 5.28 9.97
CA THR A 477 -16.15 5.76 9.65
C THR A 477 -16.13 6.61 8.39
N ASP A 478 -16.98 6.30 7.40
CA ASP A 478 -17.18 7.15 6.23
C ASP A 478 -17.96 8.43 6.60
N VAL A 479 -18.95 8.34 7.48
CA VAL A 479 -19.69 9.52 7.96
C VAL A 479 -18.76 10.52 8.66
N PHE A 480 -17.78 10.04 9.44
CA PHE A 480 -16.74 10.90 10.02
C PHE A 480 -15.91 11.58 8.93
N GLY A 481 -15.37 10.82 7.96
CA GLY A 481 -14.61 11.39 6.84
C GLY A 481 -15.41 12.39 6.00
N TYR A 482 -16.71 12.14 5.83
CA TYR A 482 -17.64 13.06 5.20
C TYR A 482 -17.77 14.38 6.00
N GLY A 483 -17.90 14.29 7.32
CA GLY A 483 -17.94 15.45 8.22
C GLY A 483 -16.71 16.34 8.07
N ILE A 484 -15.51 15.75 7.99
CA ILE A 484 -14.27 16.50 7.73
C ILE A 484 -14.28 17.11 6.33
N THR A 485 -14.79 16.38 5.32
CA THR A 485 -14.94 16.91 3.96
C THR A 485 -15.88 18.12 3.90
N LEU A 486 -16.94 18.14 4.72
CA LEU A 486 -17.80 19.31 4.87
C LEU A 486 -17.07 20.50 5.51
N LEU A 487 -16.18 20.26 6.47
CA LEU A 487 -15.33 21.31 7.01
C LEU A 487 -14.40 21.88 5.93
N GLU A 488 -13.78 21.04 5.10
CA GLU A 488 -12.99 21.51 3.94
C GLU A 488 -13.86 22.35 2.99
N LEU A 489 -15.08 21.91 2.71
CA LEU A 489 -16.01 22.60 1.82
C LEU A 489 -16.42 23.97 2.37
N VAL A 490 -16.67 24.09 3.67
CA VAL A 490 -17.05 25.37 4.31
C VAL A 490 -15.87 26.31 4.41
N THR A 491 -14.72 25.81 4.90
CA THR A 491 -13.54 26.64 5.20
C THR A 491 -12.68 26.92 3.98
N GLY A 492 -12.73 26.06 2.95
CA GLY A 492 -11.77 26.05 1.85
C GLY A 492 -10.38 25.51 2.25
N GLN A 493 -10.18 25.11 3.50
CA GLN A 493 -8.88 24.69 4.03
C GLN A 493 -8.67 23.18 3.90
N ARG A 494 -7.42 22.72 4.06
CA ARG A 494 -7.07 21.29 4.10
C ARG A 494 -7.39 20.71 5.48
N ALA A 495 -7.73 19.42 5.52
CA ALA A 495 -7.96 18.70 6.78
C ALA A 495 -6.71 18.65 7.67
N ILE A 496 -5.54 18.61 7.05
CA ILE A 496 -4.22 18.74 7.68
C ILE A 496 -3.50 19.89 7.00
N ASP A 497 -3.04 20.83 7.81
CA ASP A 497 -2.20 21.92 7.33
C ASP A 497 -1.02 22.13 8.29
N PHE A 498 0.18 21.86 7.80
CA PHE A 498 1.39 21.97 8.61
C PHE A 498 1.88 23.41 8.74
N SER A 499 1.46 24.33 7.86
CA SER A 499 1.83 25.75 8.01
C SER A 499 1.23 26.36 9.28
N ARG A 500 0.13 25.78 9.79
CA ARG A 500 -0.48 26.16 11.07
C ARG A 500 0.43 25.96 12.27
N LEU A 501 1.40 25.04 12.18
CA LEU A 501 2.40 24.86 13.26
C LEU A 501 3.29 26.09 13.43
N GLU A 502 3.59 26.79 12.33
CA GLU A 502 4.40 28.01 12.36
C GLU A 502 3.63 29.18 13.00
N GLU A 503 2.30 29.10 13.03
CA GLU A 503 1.39 30.08 13.63
C GLU A 503 0.91 29.68 15.04
N GLU A 504 1.49 28.64 15.65
CA GLU A 504 1.06 28.05 16.94
C GLU A 504 -0.41 27.57 16.95
N GLU A 505 -0.93 27.13 15.79
CA GLU A 505 -2.30 26.66 15.62
C GLU A 505 -2.42 25.15 15.46
N ASP A 506 -3.63 24.63 15.70
CA ASP A 506 -3.93 23.21 15.55
C ASP A 506 -3.79 22.74 14.09
N VAL A 507 -2.96 21.71 13.88
CA VAL A 507 -2.70 21.10 12.55
C VAL A 507 -3.96 20.50 11.94
N LEU A 508 -4.77 19.85 12.78
CA LEU A 508 -6.01 19.22 12.37
C LEU A 508 -7.09 20.29 12.22
N LEU A 509 -7.74 20.29 11.05
CA LEU A 509 -8.82 21.24 10.76
C LEU A 509 -9.95 21.16 11.78
N LEU A 510 -10.26 19.95 12.26
CA LEU A 510 -11.28 19.75 13.27
C LEU A 510 -10.91 20.51 14.55
N ASP A 511 -9.70 20.32 15.07
CA ASP A 511 -9.25 20.96 16.30
C ASP A 511 -9.14 22.48 16.13
N HIS A 512 -8.59 22.94 15.00
CA HIS A 512 -8.51 24.37 14.68
C HIS A 512 -9.88 25.06 14.70
N VAL A 513 -10.88 24.43 14.08
CA VAL A 513 -12.27 24.93 14.06
C VAL A 513 -12.91 24.88 15.46
N LEU A 514 -12.65 23.81 16.23
CA LEU A 514 -13.16 23.65 17.59
C LEU A 514 -12.58 24.71 18.54
N THR A 515 -11.29 25.02 18.44
CA THR A 515 -10.58 26.01 19.25
C THR A 515 -11.10 27.42 18.97
N ARG A 516 -11.32 27.78 17.69
CA ARG A 516 -11.75 29.14 17.31
C ARG A 516 -13.24 29.42 17.50
N LEU A 517 -14.12 28.43 17.42
CA LEU A 517 -15.56 28.67 17.43
C LEU A 517 -16.22 28.54 18.81
N GLY A 518 -15.51 28.08 19.84
CA GLY A 518 -16.06 27.92 21.20
C GLY A 518 -17.17 26.87 21.30
N ARG A 519 -17.36 26.27 22.49
CA ARG A 519 -18.30 25.15 22.73
C ARG A 519 -19.74 25.36 22.24
N CYS A 520 -20.22 26.61 22.11
CA CYS A 520 -21.57 26.93 21.63
C CYS A 520 -21.76 26.78 20.10
N THR A 521 -20.70 26.83 19.31
CA THR A 521 -20.78 26.70 17.83
C THR A 521 -20.45 25.28 17.37
N VAL A 522 -19.85 24.45 18.24
CA VAL A 522 -19.78 22.99 18.07
C VAL A 522 -21.18 22.43 17.91
N VAL A 523 -22.15 22.96 18.66
CA VAL A 523 -23.57 22.66 18.48
C VAL A 523 -24.04 23.10 17.10
N VAL A 524 -23.56 24.20 16.52
CA VAL A 524 -23.95 24.65 15.17
C VAL A 524 -23.30 23.81 14.07
N VAL A 525 -22.03 23.40 14.19
CA VAL A 525 -21.35 22.54 13.20
C VAL A 525 -21.87 21.11 13.28
N VAL A 526 -22.08 20.58 14.48
CA VAL A 526 -22.75 19.28 14.69
C VAL A 526 -24.22 19.37 14.28
N ILE A 527 -24.93 20.48 14.55
CA ILE A 527 -26.28 20.72 14.01
C ILE A 527 -26.20 20.81 12.49
N ILE A 528 -25.22 21.45 11.85
CA ILE A 528 -25.12 21.50 10.39
C ILE A 528 -24.88 20.08 9.87
N ILE A 529 -23.93 19.32 10.41
CA ILE A 529 -23.66 17.94 9.99
C ILE A 529 -24.91 17.06 10.20
N PHE A 530 -25.56 17.12 11.37
CA PHE A 530 -26.80 16.38 11.65
C PHE A 530 -28.02 16.91 10.91
N PHE A 531 -28.11 18.20 10.62
CA PHE A 531 -29.24 18.84 9.91
C PHE A 531 -29.14 18.55 8.43
N PHE A 532 -27.94 18.57 7.84
CA PHE A 532 -27.73 18.12 6.47
C PHE A 532 -27.95 16.61 6.32
N PHE A 533 -27.49 15.80 7.28
CA PHE A 533 -27.74 14.35 7.25
C PHE A 533 -29.23 14.03 7.51
N ALA A 534 -29.88 14.70 8.45
CA ALA A 534 -31.29 14.49 8.78
C ALA A 534 -32.26 15.13 7.78
N GLU A 535 -31.92 16.25 7.13
CA GLU A 535 -32.69 16.79 6.00
C GLU A 535 -32.54 15.92 4.76
N SER A 536 -31.34 15.39 4.47
CA SER A 536 -31.17 14.40 3.41
C SER A 536 -32.09 13.20 3.64
N ILE A 537 -32.09 12.62 4.85
CA ILE A 537 -32.99 11.50 5.21
C ILE A 537 -34.48 11.90 5.14
N LYS A 538 -34.85 13.09 5.61
CA LYS A 538 -36.25 13.57 5.60
C LYS A 538 -36.76 13.87 4.19
N GLU A 539 -35.92 14.41 3.31
CA GLU A 539 -36.29 14.74 1.93
C GLU A 539 -36.40 13.47 1.07
N THR A 540 -35.57 12.46 1.33
CA THR A 540 -35.69 11.10 0.75
C THR A 540 -37.01 10.43 1.16
N HIS A 541 -37.39 10.49 2.44
CA HIS A 541 -38.69 9.99 2.89
C HIS A 541 -39.88 10.77 2.32
N ARG A 542 -39.71 12.06 2.01
CA ARG A 542 -40.77 12.90 1.41
C ARG A 542 -40.93 12.66 -0.09
N LYS A 543 -39.84 12.40 -0.83
CA LYS A 543 -39.89 12.02 -2.25
C LYS A 543 -40.43 10.60 -2.46
N ASN A 544 -40.08 9.64 -1.60
CA ASN A 544 -40.59 8.27 -1.68
C ASN A 544 -42.07 8.12 -1.27
N ARG A 545 -42.65 9.09 -0.54
CA ARG A 545 -44.10 9.13 -0.25
C ARG A 545 -44.95 9.73 -1.36
N ASN A 546 -44.34 10.40 -2.34
CA ASN A 546 -45.05 11.00 -3.47
C ASN A 546 -45.00 10.12 -4.75
N ILE A 547 -44.53 8.87 -4.63
CA ILE A 547 -44.44 7.89 -5.73
C ILE A 547 -45.23 6.60 -5.37
N VAL A 548 -46.21 6.68 -4.46
CA VAL A 548 -47.21 5.62 -4.24
C VAL A 548 -48.60 6.15 -4.50
#